data_AF-A0A2M7XH01-F1
#
_entry.id   AF-A0A2M7XH01-F1
#
_cell.length_a   1.000
_cell.length_b   1.000
_cell.length_c   1.000
_cell.angle_alpha   90.00
_cell.angle_beta   90.00
_cell.angle_gamma   90.00
#
_symmetry.space_group_name_H-M   'P 1'
#
loop_
_entity.id
_entity.type
_entity.pdbx_description
1 polymer ?
#
loop_
_entity_poly.entity_id
_entity_poly.type
_entity_poly.pdbx_seq_one_letter_code
_entity_poly.pdbx_strand_id
1 'polypeptide(L)'
;MNKNFSYLLKDKKHLCNFMHRAWYRSLTIGFLIVCFGLFFISLTNIEASNSTSTETYSVPKLSIKIPNLSFSQILKDGDQLKINYLADYVDGFYKYLLTITITIAVIMGSVGGVQYILASGSGNVKEAEKRIEQAIIGMVILFSAVLILFIVNPQLTIMKALVMETIDPVEYVRESGDEPGGVNASGSSLQSLGISCTGSGDVATIAKQFQGKTTYRLGAKGGPPPYPADTKTAPDGTPYKNFCPNGSVCLDCSGFVAMVAKCTGLPPRNEDGGTWGIFQNAEVIESCTKTGVKTAGGTYELTPGDLIGFKAGDFTKQKSFGHVFMYVGNGSVMDSHGSKGGRSAGNAIGFQPLEKICNIFPVLRFVDR
;
A
#
# COMPACT_ATOMS: atom_id res chain seq x y z
N MET A 1 28.85 -38.43 92.44
CA MET A 1 29.30 -37.77 91.19
C MET A 1 28.42 -38.24 90.04
N ASN A 2 28.20 -37.40 89.02
CA ASN A 2 27.66 -37.78 87.69
C ASN A 2 26.16 -37.61 87.36
N LYS A 3 25.40 -36.74 88.04
CA LYS A 3 24.08 -36.28 87.51
C LYS A 3 24.14 -34.94 86.77
N ASN A 4 25.06 -34.05 87.14
CA ASN A 4 25.18 -32.72 86.51
C ASN A 4 25.89 -32.75 85.14
N PHE A 5 26.75 -33.74 84.87
CA PHE A 5 27.45 -33.86 83.58
C PHE A 5 26.53 -34.38 82.45
N SER A 6 25.53 -35.21 82.82
CA SER A 6 24.54 -35.74 81.87
C SER A 6 23.57 -34.68 81.34
N TYR A 7 23.27 -33.64 82.13
CA TYR A 7 22.36 -32.57 81.68
C TYR A 7 23.05 -31.61 80.71
N LEU A 8 24.31 -31.24 80.97
CA LEU A 8 25.09 -30.35 80.09
C LEU A 8 25.40 -30.95 78.71
N LEU A 9 25.57 -32.27 78.59
CA LEU A 9 25.78 -32.93 77.30
C LEU A 9 24.48 -33.13 76.50
N LYS A 10 23.34 -33.28 77.17
CA LYS A 10 22.02 -33.43 76.50
C LYS A 10 21.57 -32.10 75.88
N ASP A 11 21.88 -30.99 76.53
CA ASP A 11 21.54 -29.64 76.08
C ASP A 11 22.41 -29.18 74.89
N LYS A 12 23.73 -29.44 74.93
CA LYS A 12 24.63 -29.16 73.79
C LYS A 12 24.29 -29.98 72.54
N LYS A 13 23.87 -31.24 72.67
CA LYS A 13 23.41 -32.07 71.53
C LYS A 13 22.09 -31.55 70.93
N HIS A 14 21.18 -31.03 71.77
CA HIS A 14 19.92 -30.46 71.30
C HIS A 14 20.13 -29.13 70.58
N LEU A 15 20.98 -28.24 71.10
CA LEU A 15 21.34 -26.99 70.42
C LEU A 15 22.08 -27.23 69.09
N CYS A 16 23.02 -28.17 69.06
CA CYS A 16 23.78 -28.48 67.85
C CYS A 16 22.90 -29.09 66.75
N ASN A 17 21.95 -29.99 67.11
CA ASN A 17 20.98 -30.53 66.16
C ASN A 17 19.92 -29.51 65.71
N PHE A 18 19.57 -28.54 66.56
CA PHE A 18 18.64 -27.46 66.19
C PHE A 18 19.30 -26.46 65.24
N MET A 19 20.54 -26.04 65.51
CA MET A 19 21.31 -25.16 64.63
C MET A 19 21.65 -25.83 63.30
N HIS A 20 22.01 -27.12 63.29
CA HIS A 20 22.27 -27.86 62.06
C HIS A 20 21.00 -28.01 61.21
N ARG A 21 19.83 -28.24 61.82
CA ARG A 21 18.54 -28.30 61.10
C ARG A 21 18.06 -26.93 60.60
N ALA A 22 18.30 -25.85 61.35
CA ALA A 22 17.91 -24.49 60.94
C ALA A 22 18.82 -23.95 59.81
N TRP A 23 20.12 -24.26 59.86
CA TRP A 23 21.09 -23.89 58.82
C TRP A 23 20.86 -24.71 57.54
N TYR A 24 20.62 -26.03 57.66
CA TYR A 24 20.28 -26.90 56.53
C TYR A 24 18.94 -26.50 55.88
N ARG A 25 17.91 -26.14 56.66
CA ARG A 25 16.63 -25.65 56.11
C ARG A 25 16.77 -24.32 55.38
N SER A 26 17.60 -23.40 55.89
CA SER A 26 17.85 -22.12 55.21
C SER A 26 18.69 -22.27 53.94
N LEU A 27 19.69 -23.18 53.95
CA LEU A 27 20.48 -23.51 52.75
C LEU A 27 19.64 -24.26 51.70
N THR A 28 18.77 -25.19 52.11
CA THR A 28 17.89 -25.92 51.17
C THR A 28 16.82 -25.02 50.57
N ILE A 29 16.30 -24.04 51.31
CA ILE A 29 15.33 -23.06 50.78
C ILE A 29 16.03 -22.09 49.81
N GLY A 30 17.25 -21.65 50.12
CA GLY A 30 18.07 -20.84 49.21
C GLY A 30 18.43 -21.60 47.92
N PHE A 31 18.82 -22.88 48.03
CA PHE A 31 19.13 -23.73 46.88
C PHE A 31 17.88 -24.05 46.06
N LEU A 32 16.73 -24.28 46.69
CA LEU A 32 15.44 -24.46 45.99
C LEU A 32 15.02 -23.19 45.25
N ILE A 33 15.20 -22.00 45.81
CA ILE A 33 14.86 -20.73 45.14
C ILE A 33 15.80 -20.46 43.95
N VAL A 34 17.10 -20.76 44.07
CA VAL A 34 18.06 -20.66 42.98
C VAL A 34 17.79 -21.71 41.89
N CYS A 35 17.46 -22.95 42.25
CA CYS A 35 17.09 -23.99 41.30
C CYS A 35 15.73 -23.72 40.63
N PHE A 36 14.74 -23.16 41.33
CA PHE A 36 13.46 -22.77 40.74
C PHE A 36 13.64 -21.57 39.79
N GLY A 37 14.53 -20.63 40.13
CA GLY A 37 14.93 -19.54 39.24
C GLY A 37 15.66 -20.03 37.98
N LEU A 38 16.58 -20.98 38.09
CA LEU A 38 17.31 -21.56 36.96
C LEU A 38 16.44 -22.49 36.09
N PHE A 39 15.45 -23.15 36.68
CA PHE A 39 14.47 -23.99 35.97
C PHE A 39 13.51 -23.13 35.12
N PHE A 40 13.12 -21.95 35.58
CA PHE A 40 12.33 -21.00 34.79
C PHE A 40 13.12 -20.32 33.65
N ILE A 41 14.45 -20.22 33.76
CA ILE A 41 15.31 -19.68 32.70
C ILE A 41 15.48 -20.67 31.53
N SER A 42 15.26 -21.98 31.76
CA SER A 42 15.49 -23.02 30.73
C SER A 42 14.26 -23.39 29.88
N LEU A 43 13.07 -22.82 30.18
CA LEU A 43 11.81 -23.17 29.50
C LEU A 43 11.44 -22.25 28.33
N THR A 44 12.28 -21.30 27.95
CA THR A 44 12.03 -20.42 26.78
C THR A 44 12.97 -20.74 25.62
N ASN A 45 12.79 -21.90 25.00
CA ASN A 45 13.23 -22.14 23.62
C ASN A 45 12.09 -22.84 22.89
N ILE A 46 11.10 -22.06 22.47
CA ILE A 46 10.11 -22.49 21.50
C ILE A 46 10.70 -22.13 20.13
N GLU A 47 11.13 -23.15 19.39
CA GLU A 47 11.44 -23.02 17.96
C GLU A 47 10.13 -22.77 17.21
N ALA A 48 9.95 -21.54 16.72
CA ALA A 48 8.89 -21.21 15.78
C ALA A 48 9.30 -21.68 14.38
N SER A 49 8.49 -22.58 13.81
CA SER A 49 8.64 -23.12 12.47
C SER A 49 8.59 -22.03 11.40
N ASN A 50 9.53 -22.13 10.46
CA ASN A 50 9.73 -21.27 9.30
C ASN A 50 8.52 -21.32 8.34
N SER A 51 8.02 -20.17 7.89
CA SER A 51 7.26 -20.07 6.63
C SER A 51 7.59 -18.76 5.90
N THR A 52 8.01 -18.94 4.65
CA THR A 52 8.53 -17.96 3.71
C THR A 52 7.40 -17.16 3.06
N SER A 53 7.40 -15.83 3.20
CA SER A 53 7.02 -14.88 2.14
C SER A 53 7.55 -13.48 2.49
N THR A 54 8.43 -12.94 1.64
CA THR A 54 9.14 -11.68 1.90
C THR A 54 8.35 -10.52 1.30
N GLU A 55 7.27 -10.10 1.97
CA GLU A 55 6.80 -8.72 1.88
C GLU A 55 7.42 -7.93 3.04
N THR A 56 8.19 -6.89 2.73
CA THR A 56 8.87 -6.06 3.74
C THR A 56 7.87 -5.12 4.41
N TYR A 57 7.26 -5.58 5.49
CA TYR A 57 6.48 -4.73 6.39
C TYR A 57 7.40 -3.92 7.32
N SER A 58 7.05 -2.65 7.56
CA SER A 58 7.82 -1.76 8.43
C SER A 58 7.59 -2.12 9.90
N VAL A 59 8.63 -2.62 10.57
CA VAL A 59 8.62 -2.84 12.02
C VAL A 59 8.63 -1.50 12.76
N PRO A 60 7.82 -1.33 13.83
CA PRO A 60 7.83 -0.12 14.64
C PRO A 60 9.22 0.15 15.24
N LYS A 61 9.73 1.38 15.08
CA LYS A 61 10.96 1.83 15.75
C LYS A 61 10.58 2.58 17.01
N LEU A 62 10.98 2.05 18.16
CA LEU A 62 10.77 2.71 19.45
C LEU A 62 11.80 3.81 19.67
N SER A 63 11.36 4.95 20.23
CA SER A 63 12.27 6.03 20.66
C SER A 63 13.15 5.63 21.83
N ILE A 64 12.72 4.65 22.63
CA ILE A 64 13.43 4.13 23.79
C ILE A 64 13.74 2.66 23.55
N LYS A 65 15.01 2.28 23.71
CA LYS A 65 15.45 0.88 23.60
C LYS A 65 15.11 0.13 24.89
N ILE A 66 14.12 -0.76 24.82
CA ILE A 66 13.77 -1.65 25.93
C ILE A 66 14.61 -2.94 25.78
N PRO A 67 15.44 -3.30 26.78
CA PRO A 67 16.19 -4.56 26.76
C PRO A 67 15.27 -5.78 26.64
N ASN A 68 15.70 -6.79 25.88
CA ASN A 68 14.97 -8.05 25.65
C ASN A 68 13.59 -7.90 24.99
N LEU A 69 13.33 -6.79 24.30
CA LEU A 69 12.14 -6.61 23.46
C LEU A 69 12.48 -6.89 21.99
N SER A 70 11.80 -7.87 21.42
CA SER A 70 11.83 -8.17 19.98
C SER A 70 10.41 -8.23 19.43
N PHE A 71 10.16 -7.51 18.34
CA PHE A 71 8.88 -7.59 17.64
C PHE A 71 8.85 -8.85 16.76
N SER A 72 7.78 -9.62 16.88
CA SER A 72 7.49 -10.77 16.02
C SER A 72 7.19 -10.32 14.58
N GLN A 73 7.46 -11.21 13.62
CA GLN A 73 7.16 -10.92 12.21
C GLN A 73 5.65 -10.99 11.96
N ILE A 74 5.16 -10.19 11.01
CA ILE A 74 3.76 -10.26 10.57
C ILE A 74 3.58 -11.59 9.83
N LEU A 75 2.61 -12.37 10.27
CA LEU A 75 2.27 -13.63 9.63
C LEU A 75 1.05 -13.40 8.73
N LYS A 76 1.20 -13.71 7.44
CA LYS A 76 0.10 -13.75 6.48
C LYS A 76 -0.47 -15.16 6.45
N ASP A 77 -1.74 -15.31 6.83
CA ASP A 77 -2.48 -16.57 6.87
C ASP A 77 -3.72 -16.41 5.98
N GLY A 78 -3.57 -16.69 4.69
CA GLY A 78 -4.59 -16.38 3.68
C GLY A 78 -4.84 -14.87 3.54
N ASP A 79 -6.10 -14.45 3.64
CA ASP A 79 -6.57 -13.05 3.60
C ASP A 79 -6.48 -12.35 4.96
N GLN A 80 -5.79 -12.96 5.94
CA GLN A 80 -5.66 -12.41 7.28
C GLN A 80 -4.20 -12.08 7.59
N LEU A 81 -3.96 -10.83 7.98
CA LEU A 81 -2.71 -10.37 8.56
C LEU A 81 -2.79 -10.47 10.08
N LYS A 82 -1.93 -11.30 10.66
CA LYS A 82 -1.76 -11.44 12.11
C LYS A 82 -0.63 -10.52 12.57
N ILE A 83 -0.98 -9.48 13.32
CA ILE A 83 -0.06 -8.45 13.82
C ILE A 83 0.00 -8.53 15.34
N ASN A 84 1.18 -8.80 15.87
CA ASN A 84 1.43 -9.04 17.29
C ASN A 84 2.22 -7.92 17.99
N TYR A 85 2.51 -6.81 17.30
CA TYR A 85 3.39 -5.77 17.84
C TYR A 85 2.96 -5.19 19.19
N LEU A 86 1.65 -5.02 19.41
CA LEU A 86 1.13 -4.54 20.68
C LEU A 86 1.35 -5.56 21.81
N ALA A 87 1.13 -6.84 21.52
CA ALA A 87 1.37 -7.92 22.46
C ALA A 87 2.86 -7.98 22.87
N ASP A 88 3.75 -7.96 21.87
CA ASP A 88 5.20 -8.00 22.09
C ASP A 88 5.68 -6.78 22.90
N TYR A 89 5.18 -5.59 22.59
CA TYR A 89 5.53 -4.36 23.31
C TYR A 89 5.16 -4.44 24.79
N VAL A 90 3.91 -4.82 25.08
CA VAL A 90 3.40 -4.90 26.45
C VAL A 90 4.13 -5.98 27.24
N ASP A 91 4.35 -7.17 26.65
CA ASP A 91 5.08 -8.26 27.28
C ASP A 91 6.53 -7.86 27.61
N GLY A 92 7.26 -7.28 26.66
CA GLY A 92 8.63 -6.82 26.89
C GLY A 92 8.70 -5.71 27.94
N PHE A 93 7.74 -4.79 27.95
CA PHE A 93 7.65 -3.72 28.95
C PHE A 93 7.40 -4.26 30.36
N TYR A 94 6.48 -5.22 30.53
CA TYR A 94 6.23 -5.86 31.82
C TYR A 94 7.45 -6.63 32.33
N LYS A 95 8.11 -7.41 31.46
CA LYS A 95 9.35 -8.14 31.82
C LYS A 95 10.47 -7.18 32.24
N TYR A 96 10.58 -6.04 31.57
CA TYR A 96 11.56 -5.01 31.93
C TYR A 96 11.31 -4.43 33.33
N LEU A 97 10.06 -4.01 33.63
CA LEU A 97 9.72 -3.48 34.95
C LEU A 97 9.88 -4.51 36.08
N LEU A 98 9.53 -5.76 35.81
CA LEU A 98 9.66 -6.85 36.76
C LEU A 98 11.14 -7.11 37.08
N THR A 99 12.01 -7.11 36.06
CA THR A 99 13.46 -7.28 36.24
C THR A 99 14.06 -6.18 37.10
N ILE A 100 13.70 -4.91 36.86
CA ILE A 100 14.17 -3.77 37.66
C ILE A 100 13.69 -3.90 39.11
N THR A 101 12.42 -4.22 39.31
CA THR A 101 11.82 -4.30 40.65
C THR A 101 12.45 -5.42 41.48
N ILE A 102 12.67 -6.59 40.89
CA ILE A 102 13.35 -7.71 41.56
C ILE A 102 14.80 -7.32 41.89
N THR A 103 15.51 -6.68 40.95
CA THR A 103 16.90 -6.24 41.19
C THR A 103 16.97 -5.29 42.39
N ILE A 104 16.07 -4.30 42.46
CA ILE A 104 16.00 -3.37 43.59
C ILE A 104 15.63 -4.11 44.89
N ALA A 105 14.67 -5.04 44.84
CA ALA A 105 14.26 -5.80 46.02
C ALA A 105 15.42 -6.66 46.59
N VAL A 106 16.21 -7.29 45.72
CA VAL A 106 17.39 -8.08 46.13
C VAL A 106 18.46 -7.20 46.77
N ILE A 107 18.75 -6.04 46.18
CA ILE A 107 19.73 -5.08 46.73
C ILE A 107 19.27 -4.58 48.10
N MET A 108 18.01 -4.14 48.21
CA MET A 108 17.47 -3.59 49.46
C MET A 108 17.32 -4.66 50.54
N GLY A 109 16.95 -5.88 50.18
CA GLY A 109 16.93 -7.03 51.07
C GLY A 109 18.32 -7.39 51.59
N SER A 110 19.33 -7.38 50.71
CA SER A 110 20.72 -7.65 51.09
C SER A 110 21.28 -6.58 52.04
N VAL A 111 21.00 -5.30 51.76
CA VAL A 111 21.38 -4.19 52.65
C VAL A 111 20.69 -4.31 54.01
N GLY A 112 19.40 -4.64 54.03
CA GLY A 112 18.65 -4.89 55.27
C GLY A 112 19.22 -6.07 56.06
N GLY A 113 19.59 -7.16 55.39
CA GLY A 113 20.19 -8.34 56.03
C GLY A 113 21.55 -8.05 56.67
N VAL A 114 22.43 -7.31 55.97
CA VAL A 114 23.72 -6.87 56.54
C VAL A 114 23.49 -5.91 57.71
N GLN A 115 22.57 -4.96 57.57
CA GLN A 115 22.22 -4.02 58.64
C GLN A 115 21.69 -4.74 59.89
N TYR A 116 20.90 -5.81 59.72
CA TYR A 116 20.35 -6.60 60.83
C TYR A 116 21.46 -7.29 61.64
N ILE A 117 22.42 -7.92 60.94
CA ILE A 117 23.55 -8.59 61.59
C ILE A 117 24.40 -7.59 62.38
N LEU A 118 24.71 -6.42 61.78
CA LEU A 118 25.54 -5.39 62.41
C LEU A 118 24.83 -4.62 63.54
N ALA A 119 23.51 -4.44 63.44
CA ALA A 119 22.73 -3.69 64.43
C ALA A 119 22.60 -4.38 65.79
N SER A 120 22.95 -5.67 65.88
CA SER A 120 22.96 -6.45 67.12
C SER A 120 23.88 -5.86 68.21
N GLY A 121 24.83 -4.98 67.83
CA GLY A 121 25.70 -4.26 68.76
C GLY A 121 25.38 -2.78 68.99
N SER A 122 24.49 -2.16 68.20
CA SER A 122 24.33 -0.69 68.15
C SER A 122 22.89 -0.18 68.30
N GLY A 123 21.92 -1.04 68.59
CA GLY A 123 20.54 -0.65 68.94
C GLY A 123 19.59 -0.34 67.76
N ASN A 124 20.05 -0.46 66.50
CA ASN A 124 19.26 -0.09 65.31
C ASN A 124 18.56 -1.26 64.61
N VAL A 125 18.27 -2.35 65.34
CA VAL A 125 17.72 -3.60 64.77
C VAL A 125 16.34 -3.37 64.13
N LYS A 126 15.53 -2.52 64.76
CA LYS A 126 14.16 -2.20 64.30
C LYS A 126 14.11 -1.57 62.92
N GLU A 127 15.10 -0.75 62.56
CA GLU A 127 15.19 -0.14 61.23
C GLU A 127 15.60 -1.15 60.15
N ALA A 128 16.47 -2.12 60.50
CA ALA A 128 16.85 -3.20 59.60
C ALA A 128 15.68 -4.15 59.33
N GLU A 129 14.93 -4.52 60.38
CA GLU A 129 13.71 -5.33 60.27
C GLU A 129 12.68 -4.65 59.38
N LYS A 130 12.42 -3.36 59.61
CA LYS A 130 11.51 -2.57 58.78
C LYS A 130 11.93 -2.58 57.32
N ARG A 131 13.23 -2.46 57.01
CA ARG A 131 13.72 -2.46 55.61
C ARG A 131 13.52 -3.81 54.92
N ILE A 132 13.71 -4.92 55.65
CA ILE A 132 13.44 -6.27 55.15
C ILE A 132 11.94 -6.47 54.95
N GLU A 133 11.12 -6.05 55.92
CA GLU A 133 9.65 -6.15 55.85
C GLU A 133 9.10 -5.41 54.63
N GLN A 134 9.56 -4.18 54.39
CA GLN A 134 9.14 -3.39 53.21
C GLN A 134 9.56 -4.05 51.89
N ALA A 135 10.74 -4.68 51.82
CA ALA A 135 11.18 -5.42 50.64
C ALA A 135 10.32 -6.66 50.38
N ILE A 136 9.94 -7.39 51.44
CA ILE A 136 9.06 -8.57 51.34
C ILE A 136 7.65 -8.15 50.94
N ILE A 137 7.09 -7.10 51.54
CA ILE A 137 5.77 -6.57 51.19
C ILE A 137 5.74 -6.16 49.71
N GLY A 138 6.76 -5.46 49.22
CA GLY A 138 6.86 -5.08 47.81
C GLY A 138 6.89 -6.30 46.87
N MET A 139 7.60 -7.36 47.25
CA MET A 139 7.65 -8.61 46.50
C MET A 139 6.29 -9.32 46.49
N VAL A 140 5.62 -9.40 47.65
CA VAL A 140 4.28 -9.99 47.79
C VAL A 140 3.25 -9.23 46.95
N ILE A 141 3.29 -7.89 46.97
CA ILE A 141 2.40 -7.06 46.12
C ILE A 141 2.64 -7.34 44.63
N LEU A 142 3.90 -7.42 44.20
CA LEU A 142 4.24 -7.71 42.80
C LEU A 142 3.72 -9.09 42.35
N PHE A 143 3.97 -10.15 43.13
CA PHE A 143 3.50 -11.50 42.80
C PHE A 143 1.99 -11.65 42.91
N SER A 144 1.37 -11.02 43.91
CA SER A 144 -0.08 -11.04 44.06
C SER A 144 -0.79 -10.34 42.91
N ALA A 145 -0.24 -9.25 42.36
CA ALA A 145 -0.81 -8.61 41.18
C ALA A 145 -0.88 -9.59 39.99
N VAL A 146 0.23 -10.28 39.68
CA VAL A 146 0.26 -11.30 38.61
C VAL A 146 -0.68 -12.46 38.92
N LEU A 147 -0.70 -12.92 40.17
CA LEU A 147 -1.55 -14.02 40.61
C LEU A 147 -3.05 -13.69 40.50
N ILE A 148 -3.45 -12.46 40.87
CA ILE A 148 -4.83 -11.99 40.74
C ILE A 148 -5.24 -11.97 39.27
N LEU A 149 -4.39 -11.43 38.38
CA LEU A 149 -4.68 -11.45 36.94
C LEU A 149 -4.87 -12.89 36.43
N PHE A 150 -4.01 -13.82 36.85
CA PHE A 150 -4.09 -15.22 36.45
C PHE A 150 -5.33 -15.95 36.96
N ILE A 151 -5.75 -15.67 38.21
CA ILE A 151 -6.94 -16.29 38.82
C ILE A 151 -8.23 -15.74 38.21
N VAL A 152 -8.32 -14.42 38.00
CA VAL A 152 -9.53 -13.79 37.48
C VAL A 152 -9.75 -14.13 36.02
N ASN A 153 -8.70 -13.98 35.19
CA ASN A 153 -8.78 -14.36 33.79
C ASN A 153 -7.37 -14.59 33.20
N PRO A 154 -6.96 -15.85 32.99
CA PRO A 154 -5.65 -16.14 32.41
C PRO A 154 -5.53 -15.66 30.96
N GLN A 155 -6.62 -15.30 30.28
CA GLN A 155 -6.54 -14.66 28.96
C GLN A 155 -6.07 -13.20 29.03
N LEU A 156 -6.03 -12.57 30.20
CA LEU A 156 -5.45 -11.23 30.37
C LEU A 156 -3.92 -11.26 30.37
N THR A 157 -3.30 -12.42 30.60
CA THR A 157 -1.86 -12.61 30.45
C THR A 157 -1.47 -13.09 29.05
N ILE A 158 -2.45 -13.52 28.24
CA ILE A 158 -2.26 -13.96 26.85
C ILE A 158 -2.85 -12.91 25.91
N MET A 159 -2.01 -11.99 25.46
CA MET A 159 -2.40 -10.97 24.49
C MET A 159 -2.67 -11.62 23.13
N LYS A 160 -3.90 -11.48 22.62
CA LYS A 160 -4.28 -12.03 21.31
C LYS A 160 -3.72 -11.16 20.18
N ALA A 161 -3.34 -11.81 19.09
CA ALA A 161 -2.94 -11.16 17.85
C ALA A 161 -4.05 -10.27 17.30
N LEU A 162 -3.70 -9.09 16.80
CA LEU A 162 -4.62 -8.31 15.99
C LEU A 162 -4.70 -8.98 14.62
N VAL A 163 -5.89 -9.48 14.29
CA VAL A 163 -6.18 -10.09 13.00
C VAL A 163 -6.86 -9.03 12.13
N MET A 164 -6.24 -8.65 11.02
CA MET A 164 -6.83 -7.75 10.04
C MET A 164 -7.10 -8.51 8.76
N GLU A 165 -8.33 -8.42 8.26
CA GLU A 165 -8.70 -8.93 6.94
C GLU A 165 -8.16 -7.98 5.87
N THR A 166 -7.40 -8.52 4.92
CA THR A 166 -6.92 -7.75 3.78
C THR A 166 -8.05 -7.67 2.77
N ILE A 167 -8.64 -6.47 2.66
CA ILE A 167 -9.57 -6.16 1.58
C ILE A 167 -8.71 -5.80 0.37
N ASP A 168 -8.85 -6.57 -0.71
CA ASP A 168 -8.30 -6.15 -2.00
C ASP A 168 -8.88 -4.78 -2.34
N PRO A 169 -8.05 -3.79 -2.72
CA PRO A 169 -8.55 -2.48 -3.08
C PRO A 169 -9.55 -2.62 -4.23
N VAL A 170 -10.84 -2.44 -3.93
CA VAL A 170 -11.88 -2.40 -4.95
C VAL A 170 -11.73 -1.07 -5.67
N GLU A 171 -11.23 -1.12 -6.90
CA GLU A 171 -11.27 0.03 -7.79
C GLU A 171 -12.76 0.34 -8.04
N TYR A 172 -13.29 1.40 -7.43
CA TYR A 172 -14.67 1.85 -7.67
C TYR A 172 -14.78 2.41 -9.09
N VAL A 173 -14.81 1.53 -10.09
CA VAL A 173 -15.32 1.88 -11.41
C VAL A 173 -16.83 2.03 -11.24
N ARG A 174 -17.30 3.27 -11.13
CA ARG A 174 -18.73 3.54 -11.34
C ARG A 174 -19.01 3.08 -12.77
N GLU A 175 -19.63 1.91 -12.93
CA GLU A 175 -20.15 1.47 -14.21
C GLU A 175 -21.00 2.61 -14.76
N SER A 176 -20.74 2.98 -16.01
CA SER A 176 -21.13 4.29 -16.56
C SER A 176 -22.65 4.49 -16.75
N GLY A 177 -23.47 3.55 -16.27
CA GLY A 177 -24.88 3.44 -16.63
C GLY A 177 -25.06 3.00 -18.09
N ASP A 178 -24.05 2.32 -18.66
CA ASP A 178 -24.08 1.89 -20.05
C ASP A 178 -25.22 0.87 -20.30
N GLU A 179 -26.10 1.16 -21.25
CA GLU A 179 -26.90 0.09 -21.86
C GLU A 179 -26.00 -0.77 -22.78
N PRO A 180 -26.19 -2.09 -22.85
CA PRO A 180 -25.49 -2.91 -23.85
C PRO A 180 -25.84 -2.43 -25.27
N GLY A 181 -24.84 -2.08 -26.10
CA GLY A 181 -25.13 -1.67 -27.48
C GLY A 181 -23.95 -1.12 -28.28
N GLY A 182 -22.91 -0.57 -27.62
CA GLY A 182 -21.72 -0.10 -28.33
C GLY A 182 -21.03 -1.20 -29.14
N VAL A 183 -20.57 -0.88 -30.35
CA VAL A 183 -19.88 -1.83 -31.22
C VAL A 183 -18.40 -1.86 -30.86
N ASN A 184 -17.88 -3.05 -30.54
CA ASN A 184 -16.45 -3.28 -30.36
C ASN A 184 -15.72 -2.96 -31.68
N ALA A 185 -14.62 -2.22 -31.65
CA ALA A 185 -13.78 -1.94 -32.81
C ALA A 185 -12.87 -3.13 -33.17
N SER A 186 -13.47 -4.32 -33.23
CA SER A 186 -12.87 -5.52 -33.79
C SER A 186 -13.11 -5.57 -35.31
N GLY A 187 -12.26 -6.27 -36.06
CA GLY A 187 -12.37 -6.33 -37.52
C GLY A 187 -13.79 -6.72 -37.98
N SER A 188 -14.33 -7.82 -37.45
CA SER A 188 -15.67 -8.33 -37.79
C SER A 188 -16.81 -7.38 -37.39
N SER A 189 -16.70 -6.75 -36.22
CA SER A 189 -17.69 -5.81 -35.72
C SER A 189 -17.68 -4.48 -36.50
N LEU A 190 -16.51 -3.99 -36.91
CA LEU A 190 -16.39 -2.82 -37.79
C LEU A 190 -16.95 -3.12 -39.19
N GLN A 191 -16.73 -4.33 -39.70
CA GLN A 191 -17.28 -4.77 -40.98
C GLN A 191 -18.81 -4.82 -40.95
N SER A 192 -19.44 -5.21 -39.82
CA SER A 192 -20.90 -5.12 -39.67
C SER A 192 -21.44 -3.69 -39.65
N LEU A 193 -20.60 -2.70 -39.34
CA LEU A 193 -20.91 -1.28 -39.52
C LEU A 193 -20.59 -0.78 -40.94
N GLY A 194 -20.06 -1.63 -41.82
CA GLY A 194 -19.61 -1.24 -43.16
C GLY A 194 -18.33 -0.40 -43.13
N ILE A 195 -17.44 -0.67 -42.17
CA ILE A 195 -16.08 -0.14 -42.11
C ILE A 195 -15.13 -1.26 -42.51
N SER A 196 -14.35 -1.05 -43.58
CA SER A 196 -13.36 -2.00 -44.06
C SER A 196 -12.10 -1.91 -43.21
N CYS A 197 -11.83 -2.98 -42.47
CA CYS A 197 -10.65 -3.10 -41.63
C CYS A 197 -9.91 -4.39 -41.96
N THR A 198 -9.13 -4.35 -43.04
CA THR A 198 -8.38 -5.50 -43.58
C THR A 198 -6.88 -5.43 -43.28
N GLY A 199 -6.41 -4.34 -42.68
CA GLY A 199 -4.97 -4.09 -42.46
C GLY A 199 -4.26 -3.58 -43.72
N SER A 200 -5.02 -3.17 -44.74
CA SER A 200 -4.50 -2.64 -45.99
C SER A 200 -5.57 -1.77 -46.65
N GLY A 201 -5.26 -0.52 -47.00
CA GLY A 201 -6.19 0.31 -47.75
C GLY A 201 -5.84 1.79 -47.76
N ASP A 202 -6.58 2.54 -48.57
CA ASP A 202 -6.45 3.99 -48.65
C ASP A 202 -6.97 4.66 -47.37
N VAL A 203 -6.11 5.47 -46.74
CA VAL A 203 -6.38 6.15 -45.46
C VAL A 203 -7.61 7.04 -45.55
N ALA A 204 -7.74 7.82 -46.62
CA ALA A 204 -8.85 8.75 -46.78
C ALA A 204 -10.19 8.02 -46.91
N THR A 205 -10.20 6.91 -47.66
CA THR A 205 -11.37 6.07 -47.86
C THR A 205 -11.82 5.42 -46.55
N ILE A 206 -10.89 4.80 -45.82
CA ILE A 206 -11.19 4.14 -44.54
C ILE A 206 -11.62 5.17 -43.49
N ALA A 207 -10.91 6.29 -43.34
CA ALA A 207 -11.26 7.35 -42.40
C ALA A 207 -12.68 7.90 -42.64
N LYS A 208 -13.09 8.06 -43.90
CA LYS A 208 -14.46 8.49 -44.25
C LYS A 208 -15.53 7.48 -43.86
N GLN A 209 -15.25 6.18 -43.86
CA GLN A 209 -16.23 5.17 -43.47
C GLN A 209 -16.66 5.25 -42.00
N PHE A 210 -15.87 5.91 -41.14
CA PHE A 210 -16.21 6.18 -39.74
C PHE A 210 -17.21 7.32 -39.56
N GLN A 211 -17.43 8.17 -40.58
CA GLN A 211 -18.43 9.24 -40.55
C GLN A 211 -19.85 8.65 -40.42
N GLY A 212 -20.65 9.21 -39.52
CA GLY A 212 -22.01 8.71 -39.23
C GLY A 212 -22.05 7.45 -38.36
N LYS A 213 -20.90 6.85 -38.04
CA LYS A 213 -20.82 5.57 -37.32
C LYS A 213 -20.01 5.65 -36.03
N THR A 214 -19.32 6.76 -35.81
CA THR A 214 -18.46 6.96 -34.63
C THR A 214 -19.09 7.95 -33.67
N THR A 215 -19.08 7.61 -32.38
CA THR A 215 -19.49 8.50 -31.30
C THR A 215 -18.27 8.90 -30.48
N TYR A 216 -18.15 10.19 -30.19
CA TYR A 216 -17.01 10.67 -29.42
C TYR A 216 -17.20 10.31 -27.95
N ARG A 217 -16.26 9.53 -27.43
CA ARG A 217 -16.17 9.21 -26.00
C ARG A 217 -14.72 9.33 -25.59
N LEU A 218 -14.46 10.17 -24.59
CA LEU A 218 -13.11 10.44 -24.16
C LEU A 218 -12.47 9.18 -23.54
N GLY A 219 -11.22 8.88 -23.91
CA GLY A 219 -10.50 7.69 -23.46
C GLY A 219 -10.92 6.41 -24.18
N ALA A 220 -11.94 6.45 -25.05
CA ALA A 220 -12.38 5.26 -25.76
C ALA A 220 -11.41 4.90 -26.90
N LYS A 221 -10.96 3.64 -26.90
CA LYS A 221 -10.09 3.04 -27.94
C LYS A 221 -10.81 1.99 -28.79
N GLY A 222 -12.15 1.95 -28.69
CA GLY A 222 -12.97 0.97 -29.39
C GLY A 222 -13.12 -0.37 -28.67
N GLY A 223 -12.79 -0.48 -27.38
CA GLY A 223 -13.16 -1.66 -26.58
C GLY A 223 -14.69 -1.80 -26.44
N PRO A 224 -15.22 -2.98 -26.11
CA PRO A 224 -16.66 -3.14 -25.84
C PRO A 224 -17.05 -2.45 -24.51
N PRO A 225 -18.32 -2.00 -24.36
CA PRO A 225 -18.85 -1.62 -23.04
C PRO A 225 -18.90 -2.82 -22.07
N PRO A 226 -19.04 -2.59 -20.74
CA PRO A 226 -19.18 -1.30 -20.07
C PRO A 226 -17.85 -0.56 -19.98
N TYR A 227 -17.91 0.78 -19.98
CA TYR A 227 -16.73 1.60 -19.83
C TYR A 227 -16.68 2.27 -18.44
N PRO A 228 -15.52 2.80 -17.99
CA PRO A 228 -15.47 3.62 -16.79
C PRO A 228 -16.25 4.93 -16.95
N ALA A 229 -17.02 5.37 -15.95
CA ALA A 229 -17.66 6.68 -15.98
C ALA A 229 -16.64 7.82 -16.21
N ASP A 230 -16.92 8.68 -17.19
CA ASP A 230 -16.14 9.90 -17.40
C ASP A 230 -16.53 10.93 -16.34
N THR A 231 -15.57 11.30 -15.51
CA THR A 231 -15.74 12.29 -14.43
C THR A 231 -15.50 13.71 -14.90
N LYS A 232 -15.07 13.89 -16.16
CA LYS A 232 -14.74 15.21 -16.69
C LYS A 232 -16.03 15.93 -17.13
N THR A 233 -15.93 17.25 -17.20
CA THR A 233 -16.97 18.11 -17.73
C THR A 233 -16.44 18.88 -18.92
N ALA A 234 -17.29 19.10 -19.92
CA ALA A 234 -16.99 19.98 -21.03
C ALA A 234 -16.79 21.42 -20.53
N PRO A 235 -16.14 22.31 -21.30
CA PRO A 235 -15.95 23.71 -20.92
C PRO A 235 -17.26 24.49 -20.64
N ASP A 236 -18.40 23.97 -21.12
CA ASP A 236 -19.74 24.52 -20.88
C ASP A 236 -20.43 23.95 -19.62
N GLY A 237 -19.73 23.12 -18.83
CA GLY A 237 -20.25 22.49 -17.61
C GLY A 237 -21.03 21.21 -17.82
N THR A 238 -21.29 20.79 -19.07
CA THR A 238 -21.99 19.54 -19.36
C THR A 238 -21.09 18.34 -19.03
N PRO A 239 -21.54 17.35 -18.24
CA PRO A 239 -20.81 16.10 -18.08
C PRO A 239 -20.52 15.46 -19.44
N TYR A 240 -19.31 14.92 -19.64
CA TYR A 240 -19.06 14.12 -20.83
C TYR A 240 -20.02 12.92 -20.83
N LYS A 241 -20.48 12.53 -22.02
CA LYS A 241 -21.34 11.35 -22.14
C LYS A 241 -20.52 10.13 -21.74
N ASN A 242 -21.04 9.42 -20.74
CA ASN A 242 -20.49 8.17 -20.26
C ASN A 242 -20.75 7.01 -21.23
N PHE A 243 -21.76 7.18 -22.09
CA PHE A 243 -22.39 6.10 -22.84
C PHE A 243 -21.93 5.94 -24.28
N CYS A 244 -21.81 4.68 -24.72
CA CYS A 244 -21.64 4.32 -26.13
C CYS A 244 -22.96 3.85 -26.78
N PRO A 245 -23.54 4.63 -27.71
CA PRO A 245 -24.85 4.31 -28.27
C PRO A 245 -24.82 3.09 -29.19
N ASN A 246 -25.97 2.40 -29.25
CA ASN A 246 -26.16 1.24 -30.11
C ASN A 246 -25.91 1.59 -31.59
N GLY A 247 -25.23 0.68 -32.31
CA GLY A 247 -24.91 0.87 -33.73
C GLY A 247 -23.79 1.87 -34.00
N SER A 248 -23.04 2.28 -32.97
CA SER A 248 -21.88 3.16 -33.11
C SER A 248 -20.64 2.59 -32.43
N VAL A 249 -19.49 2.87 -33.02
CA VAL A 249 -18.17 2.63 -32.40
C VAL A 249 -17.76 3.87 -31.61
N CYS A 250 -17.27 3.69 -30.38
CA CYS A 250 -16.84 4.80 -29.54
C CYS A 250 -15.32 4.97 -29.58
N LEU A 251 -14.89 6.14 -30.05
CA LEU A 251 -13.48 6.48 -30.24
C LEU A 251 -13.23 7.92 -29.80
N ASP A 252 -12.19 8.14 -29.01
CA ASP A 252 -11.61 9.47 -28.85
C ASP A 252 -10.75 9.85 -30.05
N CYS A 253 -10.15 11.05 -30.05
CA CYS A 253 -9.31 11.53 -31.15
C CYS A 253 -8.14 10.57 -31.43
N SER A 254 -7.45 10.12 -30.39
CA SER A 254 -6.33 9.17 -30.50
C SER A 254 -6.75 7.75 -30.86
N GLY A 255 -7.88 7.26 -30.35
CA GLY A 255 -8.45 5.96 -30.68
C GLY A 255 -8.92 5.91 -32.14
N PHE A 256 -9.45 7.02 -32.66
CA PHE A 256 -9.82 7.12 -34.07
C PHE A 256 -8.59 6.97 -34.98
N VAL A 257 -7.54 7.74 -34.75
CA VAL A 257 -6.32 7.66 -35.58
C VAL A 257 -5.60 6.32 -35.43
N ALA A 258 -5.63 5.70 -34.25
CA ALA A 258 -5.14 4.35 -34.03
C ALA A 258 -5.93 3.32 -34.83
N MET A 259 -7.26 3.45 -34.85
CA MET A 259 -8.14 2.53 -35.55
C MET A 259 -7.97 2.63 -37.07
N VAL A 260 -7.91 3.85 -37.61
CA VAL A 260 -7.63 4.05 -39.04
C VAL A 260 -6.26 3.49 -39.41
N ALA A 261 -5.23 3.72 -38.59
CA ALA A 261 -3.90 3.15 -38.83
C ALA A 261 -3.92 1.62 -38.85
N LYS A 262 -4.58 1.00 -37.86
CA LYS A 262 -4.76 -0.45 -37.79
C LYS A 262 -5.49 -1.01 -39.02
N CYS A 263 -6.55 -0.34 -39.46
CA CYS A 263 -7.35 -0.81 -40.61
C CYS A 263 -6.65 -0.63 -41.95
N THR A 264 -5.73 0.33 -42.06
CA THR A 264 -4.95 0.65 -43.27
C THR A 264 -3.59 -0.04 -43.31
N GLY A 265 -3.12 -0.60 -42.20
CA GLY A 265 -1.80 -1.25 -42.09
C GLY A 265 -0.65 -0.29 -41.78
N LEU A 266 -0.94 0.93 -41.33
CA LEU A 266 0.08 1.92 -40.96
C LEU A 266 0.72 1.58 -39.60
N PRO A 267 2.00 1.97 -39.39
CA PRO A 267 2.66 1.77 -38.11
C PRO A 267 2.02 2.61 -36.99
N PRO A 268 1.91 2.06 -35.76
CA PRO A 268 1.41 2.81 -34.61
C PRO A 268 2.38 3.93 -34.21
N ARG A 269 1.86 5.01 -33.64
CA ARG A 269 2.64 6.14 -33.08
C ARG A 269 2.24 6.42 -31.62
N ASN A 270 2.20 5.39 -30.79
CA ASN A 270 1.91 5.45 -29.34
C ASN A 270 0.54 6.05 -28.97
N GLU A 271 -0.48 5.76 -29.77
CA GLU A 271 -1.83 6.29 -29.59
C GLU A 271 -2.51 5.83 -28.30
N ASP A 272 -2.07 4.72 -27.71
CA ASP A 272 -2.55 4.23 -26.41
C ASP A 272 -2.25 5.23 -25.29
N GLY A 273 -1.11 5.93 -25.37
CA GLY A 273 -0.75 7.04 -24.48
C GLY A 273 -1.48 8.35 -24.77
N GLY A 274 -2.44 8.34 -25.69
CA GLY A 274 -3.17 9.51 -26.14
C GLY A 274 -2.28 10.52 -26.87
N THR A 275 -2.71 11.77 -26.90
CA THR A 275 -1.98 12.84 -27.61
C THR A 275 -0.64 13.18 -26.97
N TRP A 276 -0.47 12.90 -25.67
CA TRP A 276 0.84 13.01 -25.02
C TRP A 276 1.81 11.97 -25.57
N GLY A 277 1.40 10.70 -25.69
CA GLY A 277 2.23 9.63 -26.26
C GLY A 277 2.61 9.87 -27.72
N ILE A 278 1.68 10.39 -28.52
CA ILE A 278 1.89 10.72 -29.93
C ILE A 278 2.90 11.88 -30.07
N PHE A 279 2.72 12.97 -29.31
CA PHE A 279 3.40 14.24 -29.59
C PHE A 279 4.51 14.63 -28.59
N GLN A 280 4.86 13.78 -27.61
CA GLN A 280 5.87 14.12 -26.58
C GLN A 280 7.20 14.61 -27.16
N ASN A 281 7.65 14.00 -28.27
CA ASN A 281 8.92 14.28 -28.93
C ASN A 281 8.73 14.91 -30.33
N ALA A 282 7.51 15.34 -30.65
CA ALA A 282 7.16 15.84 -31.96
C ALA A 282 7.59 17.30 -32.15
N GLU A 283 8.09 17.62 -33.35
CA GLU A 283 8.49 18.97 -33.72
C GLU A 283 7.29 19.92 -33.75
N VAL A 284 7.50 21.17 -33.38
CA VAL A 284 6.48 22.22 -33.46
C VAL A 284 6.40 22.73 -34.90
N ILE A 285 5.18 22.84 -35.41
CA ILE A 285 4.86 23.41 -36.71
C ILE A 285 4.95 24.94 -36.60
N GLU A 286 5.78 25.54 -37.43
CA GLU A 286 5.92 27.00 -37.59
C GLU A 286 4.83 27.56 -38.51
N SER A 287 4.54 26.85 -39.61
CA SER A 287 3.50 27.22 -40.56
C SER A 287 3.04 26.02 -41.39
N CYS A 288 1.89 26.13 -42.03
CA CYS A 288 1.35 25.10 -42.92
C CYS A 288 1.33 25.60 -44.37
N THR A 289 1.59 24.70 -45.30
CA THR A 289 1.34 24.89 -46.73
C THR A 289 -0.02 24.26 -47.08
N LYS A 290 -0.38 24.25 -48.37
CA LYS A 290 -1.62 23.61 -48.83
C LYS A 290 -1.66 22.11 -48.52
N THR A 291 -0.52 21.43 -48.58
CA THR A 291 -0.40 19.97 -48.49
C THR A 291 0.70 19.52 -47.53
N GLY A 292 1.32 20.46 -46.83
CA GLY A 292 2.56 20.26 -46.09
C GLY A 292 2.62 21.11 -44.82
N VAL A 293 3.68 20.91 -44.05
CA VAL A 293 4.00 21.68 -42.84
C VAL A 293 5.45 22.10 -42.86
N LYS A 294 5.75 23.23 -42.23
CA LYS A 294 7.11 23.71 -42.00
C LYS A 294 7.39 23.67 -40.50
N THR A 295 8.51 23.09 -40.12
CA THR A 295 9.05 23.07 -38.76
C THR A 295 10.46 23.66 -38.76
N ALA A 296 11.08 23.72 -37.58
CA ALA A 296 12.50 24.07 -37.45
C ALA A 296 13.43 23.08 -38.20
N GLY A 297 13.00 21.83 -38.38
CA GLY A 297 13.76 20.77 -39.07
C GLY A 297 13.67 20.84 -40.60
N GLY A 298 12.64 21.51 -41.15
CA GLY A 298 12.48 21.69 -42.58
C GLY A 298 11.02 21.81 -43.04
N THR A 299 10.83 21.67 -44.35
CA THR A 299 9.50 21.63 -44.97
C THR A 299 9.17 20.19 -45.32
N TYR A 300 8.04 19.69 -44.82
CA TYR A 300 7.54 18.34 -45.07
C TYR A 300 6.24 18.39 -45.87
N GLU A 301 6.17 17.64 -46.97
CA GLU A 301 4.91 17.37 -47.65
C GLU A 301 4.22 16.21 -46.94
N LEU A 302 2.94 16.39 -46.58
CA LEU A 302 2.21 15.40 -45.80
C LEU A 302 1.70 14.26 -46.70
N THR A 303 1.77 13.06 -46.15
CA THR A 303 1.20 11.85 -46.73
C THR A 303 -0.02 11.39 -45.93
N PRO A 304 -1.06 10.82 -46.57
CA PRO A 304 -2.23 10.33 -45.86
C PRO A 304 -1.83 9.35 -44.74
N GLY A 305 -2.22 9.66 -43.50
CA GLY A 305 -1.80 8.93 -42.30
C GLY A 305 -0.98 9.76 -41.33
N ASP A 306 -0.27 10.79 -41.82
CA ASP A 306 0.50 11.72 -41.00
C ASP A 306 -0.37 12.39 -39.94
N LEU A 307 0.21 12.64 -38.77
CA LEU A 307 -0.49 13.16 -37.62
C LEU A 307 -0.09 14.59 -37.30
N ILE A 308 -1.11 15.41 -37.05
CA ILE A 308 -0.95 16.81 -36.65
C ILE A 308 -1.80 17.04 -35.41
N GLY A 309 -1.27 17.74 -34.42
CA GLY A 309 -2.05 18.00 -33.22
C GLY A 309 -1.27 18.69 -32.13
N PHE A 310 -1.75 18.56 -30.91
CA PHE A 310 -1.12 19.17 -29.73
C PHE A 310 -1.38 18.29 -28.51
N LYS A 311 -0.47 18.37 -27.54
CA LYS A 311 -0.61 17.63 -26.28
C LYS A 311 -1.09 18.54 -25.17
N ALA A 312 -1.62 17.92 -24.10
CA ALA A 312 -1.99 18.65 -22.90
C ALA A 312 -0.81 19.49 -22.39
N GLY A 313 -1.07 20.74 -22.07
CA GLY A 313 -0.06 21.70 -21.61
C GLY A 313 0.59 22.56 -22.70
N ASP A 314 0.34 22.30 -24.00
CA ASP A 314 0.83 23.18 -25.08
C ASP A 314 0.13 24.55 -25.08
N PHE A 315 -1.06 24.68 -24.45
CA PHE A 315 -1.81 25.93 -24.33
C PHE A 315 -2.18 26.29 -22.88
N THR A 316 -2.12 27.58 -22.55
CA THR A 316 -2.57 28.10 -21.25
C THR A 316 -4.07 27.91 -21.01
N LYS A 317 -4.89 27.92 -22.08
CA LYS A 317 -6.36 27.71 -22.03
C LYS A 317 -6.78 26.23 -22.09
N GLN A 318 -5.92 25.32 -22.52
CA GLN A 318 -6.20 23.87 -22.61
C GLN A 318 -5.11 23.07 -21.88
N LYS A 319 -4.93 23.35 -20.59
CA LYS A 319 -3.92 22.68 -19.76
C LYS A 319 -4.17 21.17 -19.60
N SER A 320 -5.42 20.73 -19.68
CA SER A 320 -5.86 19.37 -19.33
C SER A 320 -6.15 18.46 -20.52
N PHE A 321 -6.06 18.96 -21.76
CA PHE A 321 -6.45 18.19 -22.95
C PHE A 321 -5.56 18.50 -24.14
N GLY A 322 -5.28 17.45 -24.93
CA GLY A 322 -4.69 17.56 -26.25
C GLY A 322 -5.66 17.06 -27.32
N HIS A 323 -5.30 17.23 -28.59
CA HIS A 323 -6.09 16.76 -29.72
C HIS A 323 -5.21 16.31 -30.88
N VAL A 324 -5.71 15.39 -31.70
CA VAL A 324 -5.00 14.87 -32.87
C VAL A 324 -5.92 14.86 -34.09
N PHE A 325 -5.34 15.25 -35.21
CA PHE A 325 -5.88 15.19 -36.55
C PHE A 325 -5.00 14.26 -37.39
N MET A 326 -5.62 13.45 -38.24
CA MET A 326 -4.94 12.66 -39.25
C MET A 326 -5.09 13.34 -40.62
N TYR A 327 -3.98 13.51 -41.33
CA TYR A 327 -4.00 13.98 -42.70
C TYR A 327 -4.57 12.90 -43.63
N VAL A 328 -5.52 13.29 -44.49
CA VAL A 328 -6.23 12.38 -45.41
C VAL A 328 -6.02 12.74 -46.88
N GLY A 329 -5.00 13.55 -47.17
CA GLY A 329 -4.70 14.01 -48.53
C GLY A 329 -5.45 15.28 -48.94
N ASN A 330 -5.03 15.84 -50.07
CA ASN A 330 -5.62 17.05 -50.67
C ASN A 330 -5.78 18.22 -49.69
N GLY A 331 -4.78 18.45 -48.84
CA GLY A 331 -4.79 19.57 -47.90
C GLY A 331 -5.86 19.46 -46.81
N SER A 332 -6.31 18.25 -46.51
CA SER A 332 -7.42 18.00 -45.59
C SER A 332 -7.03 17.06 -44.47
N VAL A 333 -7.61 17.29 -43.30
CA VAL A 333 -7.43 16.46 -42.10
C VAL A 333 -8.78 16.00 -41.55
N MET A 334 -8.76 14.87 -40.85
CA MET A 334 -9.92 14.31 -40.16
C MET A 334 -9.59 14.02 -38.70
N ASP A 335 -10.59 14.09 -37.86
CA ASP A 335 -10.47 13.85 -36.42
C ASP A 335 -11.76 13.30 -35.83
N SER A 336 -11.68 12.73 -34.63
CA SER A 336 -12.85 12.44 -33.79
C SER A 336 -12.89 13.45 -32.66
N HIS A 337 -13.96 14.24 -32.54
CA HIS A 337 -14.07 15.32 -31.56
C HIS A 337 -15.42 15.36 -30.82
N GLY A 338 -15.38 15.82 -29.57
CA GLY A 338 -16.56 16.00 -28.73
C GLY A 338 -17.19 17.40 -28.79
N SER A 339 -16.87 18.23 -29.78
CA SER A 339 -17.41 19.61 -29.89
C SER A 339 -18.92 19.62 -30.22
N LYS A 340 -19.53 20.78 -30.51
CA LYS A 340 -21.01 20.91 -30.71
C LYS A 340 -21.55 19.82 -31.64
N GLY A 341 -22.38 18.92 -31.11
CA GLY A 341 -22.98 17.81 -31.84
C GLY A 341 -22.11 16.55 -31.98
N GLY A 342 -20.79 16.63 -31.76
CA GLY A 342 -19.86 15.49 -31.91
C GLY A 342 -20.02 14.39 -30.86
N ARG A 343 -20.70 14.70 -29.76
CA ARG A 343 -21.13 13.72 -28.75
C ARG A 343 -22.48 13.08 -29.07
N SER A 344 -23.14 13.46 -30.15
CA SER A 344 -24.33 12.74 -30.63
C SER A 344 -23.90 11.47 -31.36
N ALA A 345 -24.78 10.46 -31.37
CA ALA A 345 -24.49 9.19 -32.02
C ALA A 345 -24.08 9.42 -33.49
N GLY A 346 -22.94 8.86 -33.90
CA GLY A 346 -22.45 8.94 -35.28
C GLY A 346 -21.80 10.27 -35.70
N ASN A 347 -21.83 11.30 -34.86
CA ASN A 347 -21.41 12.65 -35.25
C ASN A 347 -19.98 13.03 -34.84
N ALA A 348 -19.17 12.06 -34.39
CA ALA A 348 -17.84 12.34 -33.85
C ALA A 348 -16.83 12.84 -34.89
N ILE A 349 -16.96 12.40 -36.15
CA ILE A 349 -15.93 12.58 -37.16
C ILE A 349 -16.02 13.95 -37.82
N GLY A 350 -14.97 14.74 -37.66
CA GLY A 350 -14.75 16.02 -38.33
C GLY A 350 -13.92 15.88 -39.59
N PHE A 351 -14.13 16.80 -40.53
CA PHE A 351 -13.30 17.01 -41.70
C PHE A 351 -13.00 18.51 -41.81
N GLN A 352 -11.73 18.89 -41.87
CA GLN A 352 -11.32 20.29 -41.92
C GLN A 352 -10.13 20.48 -42.88
N PRO A 353 -10.03 21.63 -43.57
CA PRO A 353 -8.82 22.00 -44.29
C PRO A 353 -7.63 22.15 -43.34
N LEU A 354 -6.45 21.70 -43.77
CA LEU A 354 -5.19 21.81 -43.01
C LEU A 354 -4.91 23.25 -42.59
N GLU A 355 -4.97 24.18 -43.55
CA GLU A 355 -4.74 25.62 -43.31
C GLU A 355 -5.65 26.18 -42.22
N LYS A 356 -6.90 25.71 -42.16
CA LYS A 356 -7.86 26.16 -41.15
C LYS A 356 -7.43 25.72 -39.75
N ILE A 357 -6.96 24.49 -39.59
CA ILE A 357 -6.46 23.99 -38.29
C ILE A 357 -5.22 24.79 -37.86
N CYS A 358 -4.31 25.05 -38.78
CA CYS A 358 -3.09 25.81 -38.49
C CYS A 358 -3.35 27.28 -38.11
N ASN A 359 -4.44 27.87 -38.61
CA ASN A 359 -4.85 29.22 -38.24
C ASN A 359 -5.63 29.28 -36.93
N ILE A 360 -6.29 28.19 -36.53
CA ILE A 360 -7.13 28.15 -35.31
C ILE A 360 -6.27 27.85 -34.08
N PHE A 361 -5.29 26.95 -34.19
CA PHE A 361 -4.53 26.48 -33.04
C PHE A 361 -3.16 27.17 -32.96
N PRO A 362 -2.81 27.79 -31.82
CA PRO A 362 -1.57 28.57 -31.71
C PRO A 362 -0.28 27.74 -31.79
N VAL A 363 -0.36 26.43 -31.52
CA VAL A 363 0.76 25.51 -31.42
C VAL A 363 0.28 24.18 -31.95
N LEU A 364 0.91 23.71 -33.02
CA LEU A 364 0.68 22.37 -33.54
C LEU A 364 2.02 21.65 -33.63
N ARG A 365 1.94 20.33 -33.61
CA ARG A 365 3.07 19.43 -33.70
C ARG A 365 2.83 18.44 -34.83
N PHE A 366 3.91 18.02 -35.46
CA PHE A 366 3.89 17.11 -36.60
C PHE A 366 4.57 15.79 -36.24
N VAL A 367 3.94 14.69 -36.64
CA VAL A 367 4.51 13.34 -36.60
C VAL A 367 4.25 12.70 -37.97
N ASP A 368 5.33 12.35 -38.66
CA ASP A 368 5.30 11.55 -39.87
C ASP A 368 4.72 10.16 -39.55
N ARG A 369 4.12 9.49 -40.53
CA ARG A 369 3.63 8.12 -40.34
C ARG A 369 4.18 7.13 -41.34
#